data_AF-A0A536CWY4-F1
#
_entry.id   AF-A0A536CWY4-F1
#
_cell.length_a   1.000
_cell.length_b   1.000
_cell.length_c   1.000
_cell.angle_alpha   90.00
_cell.angle_beta   90.00
_cell.angle_gamma   90.00
#
_symmetry.space_group_name_H-M   'P 1'
#
loop_
_entity.id
_entity.type
_entity.pdbx_description
1 polymer ?
#
loop_
_entity_poly.entity_id
_entity_poly.type
_entity_poly.pdbx_seq_one_letter_code
_entity_poly.pdbx_strand_id
1 'polypeptide(L)' 'MSTLIGRSGLVTGASRGIGHAIAMELGRAGATVAVGYS' A
#
# COMPACT_ATOMS: atom_id res chain seq x y z
N MET A 1 -12.40 2.86 12.17
CA MET A 1 -11.10 2.57 12.82
C MET A 1 -10.09 2.26 11.73
N SER A 2 -8.92 2.90 11.74
CA SER A 2 -7.82 2.66 10.79
C SER A 2 -6.90 1.56 11.35
N THR A 3 -6.99 0.36 10.77
CA THR A 3 -6.41 -0.88 11.31
C THR A 3 -4.88 -0.96 11.19
N LEU A 4 -4.25 -0.12 10.37
CA LEU A 4 -2.82 -0.23 10.02
C LEU A 4 -1.97 0.99 10.39
N ILE A 5 -2.45 1.89 11.25
CA ILE A 5 -1.65 3.04 11.72
C ILE A 5 -0.29 2.57 12.25
N GLY A 6 0.78 3.24 11.78
CA GLY A 6 2.15 2.97 12.23
C GLY A 6 2.76 1.70 11.65
N ARG A 7 2.06 0.99 10.77
CA ARG A 7 2.61 -0.15 10.03
C ARG A 7 3.22 0.32 8.71
N SER A 8 4.32 -0.32 8.33
CA SER A 8 4.97 -0.11 7.03
C SER A 8 4.98 -1.40 6.22
N GLY A 9 4.85 -1.30 4.89
CA GLY A 9 4.88 -2.45 3.98
C GLY A 9 5.33 -2.09 2.58
N LEU A 10 5.79 -3.09 1.83
CA LEU A 10 6.15 -2.98 0.41
C LEU A 10 5.09 -3.68 -0.44
N VAL A 11 4.57 -2.96 -1.45
CA VAL A 11 3.71 -3.56 -2.48
C VAL A 11 4.48 -3.59 -3.79
N THR A 12 4.71 -4.79 -4.30
CA THR A 12 5.33 -5.02 -5.62
C THR A 12 4.25 -4.99 -6.72
N GLY A 13 4.62 -4.58 -7.94
CA GLY A 13 3.67 -4.47 -9.04
C GLY A 13 2.57 -3.42 -8.83
N ALA A 14 2.84 -2.40 -8.00
CA ALA A 14 1.86 -1.38 -7.62
C ALA A 14 1.68 -0.25 -8.65
N SER A 15 2.36 -0.33 -9.79
CA SER A 15 2.33 0.70 -10.82
C SER A 15 0.96 0.80 -11.51
N ARG A 16 0.18 -0.29 -11.55
CA ARG A 16 -1.17 -0.36 -12.14
C ARG A 16 -1.95 -1.58 -11.64
N GLY A 17 -3.25 -1.65 -11.96
CA GLY A 17 -4.09 -2.82 -11.71
C GLY A 17 -4.27 -3.13 -10.23
N ILE A 18 -4.23 -4.42 -9.89
CA ILE A 18 -4.54 -4.91 -8.54
C ILE A 18 -3.52 -4.41 -7.51
N GLY A 19 -2.22 -4.42 -7.83
CA GLY A 19 -1.19 -3.93 -6.91
C GLY A 19 -1.40 -2.46 -6.54
N HIS A 20 -1.81 -1.63 -7.50
CA HIS A 20 -2.15 -0.23 -7.25
C HIS A 20 -3.34 -0.08 -6.29
N ALA A 21 -4.42 -0.82 -6.54
CA ALA A 21 -5.60 -0.79 -5.68
C ALA A 21 -5.28 -1.25 -4.24
N ILE A 22 -4.46 -2.29 -4.09
CA ILE A 22 -4.00 -2.78 -2.79
C ILE A 22 -3.18 -1.71 -2.05
N ALA A 23 -2.19 -1.10 -2.71
CA ALA A 23 -1.35 -0.08 -2.09
C ALA A 23 -2.18 1.12 -1.61
N MET A 24 -3.17 1.54 -2.40
CA MET A 24 -4.09 2.62 -2.03
C MET A 24 -4.92 2.26 -0.80
N GLU A 25 -5.48 1.05 -0.75
CA GLU A 25 -6.34 0.65 0.36
C GLU A 25 -5.58 0.43 1.67
N LEU A 26 -4.35 -0.10 1.58
CA LEU A 26 -3.45 -0.18 2.73
C LEU A 26 -3.09 1.21 3.27
N GLY A 27 -2.86 2.19 2.38
CA GLY A 27 -2.64 3.59 2.76
C GLY A 27 -3.87 4.21 3.45
N ARG A 28 -5.08 3.97 2.93
CA ARG A 28 -6.34 4.41 3.57
C ARG A 28 -6.53 3.81 4.96
N ALA A 29 -6.10 2.56 5.16
CA ALA A 29 -6.11 1.91 6.45
C ALA A 29 -5.05 2.45 7.44
N GLY A 30 -4.18 3.36 7.00
CA GLY A 30 -3.19 4.07 7.82
C GLY A 30 -1.75 3.55 7.71
N ALA A 31 -1.48 2.64 6.77
CA ALA A 31 -0.14 2.12 6.57
C ALA A 31 0.75 3.09 5.76
N THR A 32 2.04 3.10 6.05
CA THR A 32 3.06 3.66 5.17
C THR A 32 3.44 2.61 4.13
N VAL A 33 3.09 2.84 2.87
CA VAL A 33 3.32 1.86 1.80
C VAL A 33 4.45 2.33 0.88
N ALA A 34 5.50 1.54 0.76
CA ALA A 34 6.51 1.70 -0.28
C ALA A 34 6.05 0.96 -1.54
N VAL A 35 6.31 1.56 -2.71
CA VAL A 35 6.03 0.97 -4.02
C VAL A 35 7.34 0.91 -4.82
N GLY A 36 7.67 -0.29 -5.30
CA GLY A 36 8.85 -0.51 -6.14
C GLY A 36 8.43 -0.78 -7.59
N TYR A 37 9.08 -0.09 -8.53
CA TYR A 37 8.98 -0.33 -9.97
C TYR A 37 10.40 -0.47 -10.54
N SER A 38 10.52 -1.21 -11.64
CA SER A 38 11.75 -1.37 -12.43
C SER A 38 11.65 -0.58 -13.73
#